data_AF-A0A0Q6SEU4-F1
#
_entry.id   AF-A0A0Q6SEU4-F1
#
_cell.length_a   1.000
_cell.length_b   1.000
_cell.length_c   1.000
_cell.angle_alpha   90.00
_cell.angle_beta   90.00
_cell.angle_gamma   90.00
#
_symmetry.space_group_name_H-M   'P 1'
#
loop_
_entity.id
_entity.type
_entity.pdbx_description
1 polymer ?
#
loop_
_entity_poly.entity_id
_entity_poly.type
_entity_poly.pdbx_seq_one_letter_code
_entity_poly.pdbx_strand_id
1 'polypeptide(L)'
;MNISGISYFNIQTAGPLAATRQLATSGNPVTSATSYGAPEPAGNDGDIGTYDSFGKLAPISDSFVTSQPNGFEIYMPVRPGFSSNNLALAVTDPAAEPFSSGKTKTEVAEAARKAIDSRYAQMSGNGQPFGYNSHEGKDWYSALGDLDRRALNAMRTDTTGLFSKEEKDMAASIMANQQGLAMGLYAGPIRLAETFVSDPSNHMAVGKAGALWLDKVSYEEKTTSIEWMEQRAATQRLYEHGAEHAGVEPEDLSSGFSFVDMLLQAYKDLEQLGEGYDLKDVPAYQKAFELFANYAPAKQQTASTLYL
;
A
#
# COMPACT_ATOMS: atom_id res chain seq x y z
N MET A 1 -13.16 27.85 1.55
CA MET A 1 -11.89 28.42 1.06
C MET A 1 -11.17 27.26 0.39
N ASN A 2 -11.03 27.29 -0.93
CA ASN A 2 -10.31 26.24 -1.68
C ASN A 2 -8.83 26.42 -1.42
N ILE A 3 -8.21 25.47 -0.72
CA ILE A 3 -6.77 25.47 -0.48
C ILE A 3 -6.12 24.93 -1.75
N SER A 4 -5.95 25.81 -2.74
CA SER A 4 -5.40 25.50 -4.07
C SER A 4 -3.88 25.23 -4.08
N GLY A 5 -3.26 25.05 -2.90
CA GLY A 5 -1.81 24.81 -2.73
C GLY A 5 -1.44 23.44 -2.16
N ILE A 6 -2.38 22.73 -1.51
CA ILE A 6 -2.24 21.29 -1.26
C ILE A 6 -2.85 20.63 -2.48
N SER A 7 -2.03 20.48 -3.50
CA SER A 7 -2.35 19.59 -4.59
C SER A 7 -2.59 18.21 -3.96
N TYR A 8 -3.85 17.79 -3.86
CA TYR A 8 -4.31 16.43 -3.52
C TYR A 8 -3.77 15.37 -4.52
N PHE A 9 -2.77 15.71 -5.32
CA PHE A 9 -2.18 14.94 -6.40
C PHE A 9 -1.52 13.64 -5.94
N ASN A 10 -1.27 13.44 -4.64
CA ASN A 10 -0.74 12.17 -4.13
C ASN A 10 -1.72 11.38 -3.24
N ILE A 11 -2.94 11.90 -2.98
CA ILE A 11 -4.05 11.13 -2.36
C ILE A 11 -5.14 10.80 -3.41
N GLN A 12 -5.12 11.46 -4.57
CA GLN A 12 -5.83 11.04 -5.79
C GLN A 12 -4.84 10.79 -6.93
N THR A 13 -4.51 9.52 -7.19
CA THR A 13 -4.48 8.90 -8.54
C THR A 13 -3.95 7.46 -8.47
N ALA A 14 -4.74 6.57 -7.88
CA ALA A 14 -4.74 5.18 -8.33
C ALA A 14 -5.60 5.09 -9.61
N GLY A 15 -4.96 5.32 -10.77
CA GLY A 15 -5.44 4.90 -12.09
C GLY A 15 -6.47 5.79 -12.82
N PRO A 16 -6.22 6.15 -14.10
CA PRO A 16 -7.28 6.62 -14.99
C PRO A 16 -8.04 5.40 -15.53
N LEU A 17 -9.26 5.18 -15.04
CA LEU A 17 -10.31 4.64 -15.89
C LEU A 17 -11.39 5.70 -16.01
N ALA A 18 -11.42 6.32 -17.19
CA ALA A 18 -12.33 7.39 -17.54
C ALA A 18 -13.80 7.02 -17.28
N ALA A 19 -14.50 7.82 -16.47
CA ALA A 19 -15.93 8.03 -16.60
C ALA A 19 -16.32 9.38 -16.00
N THR A 20 -16.57 10.34 -16.88
CA THR A 20 -17.15 11.66 -16.61
C THR A 20 -18.59 11.54 -16.14
N ARG A 21 -18.98 12.14 -14.99
CA ARG A 21 -20.04 13.18 -14.89
C ARG A 21 -20.51 13.50 -13.45
N GLN A 22 -20.47 14.81 -13.18
CA GLN A 22 -21.43 15.72 -12.53
C GLN A 22 -22.49 15.20 -11.53
N LEU A 23 -22.47 15.87 -10.37
CA LEU A 23 -23.38 15.86 -9.21
C LEU A 23 -24.89 15.93 -9.53
N ALA A 24 -25.68 15.32 -8.64
CA ALA A 24 -26.93 15.92 -8.18
C ALA A 24 -27.19 15.61 -6.68
N THR A 25 -27.55 16.67 -5.96
CA THR A 25 -27.86 16.79 -4.53
C THR A 25 -29.20 16.16 -4.13
N SER A 26 -29.31 15.59 -2.91
CA SER A 26 -30.34 15.93 -1.89
C SER A 26 -30.47 14.85 -0.79
N GLY A 27 -30.73 15.27 0.46
CA GLY A 27 -31.45 14.47 1.46
C GLY A 27 -30.70 14.14 2.75
N ASN A 28 -31.16 14.69 3.87
CA ASN A 28 -30.66 14.57 5.25
C ASN A 28 -30.78 13.15 5.86
N PRO A 29 -30.09 12.88 7.01
CA PRO A 29 -29.67 11.54 7.42
C PRO A 29 -30.68 10.84 8.34
N VAL A 30 -30.68 9.51 8.30
CA VAL A 30 -31.26 8.67 9.36
C VAL A 30 -30.14 7.87 10.01
N THR A 31 -30.00 8.08 11.31
CA THR A 31 -29.13 7.39 12.25
C THR A 31 -29.51 5.92 12.42
N SER A 32 -28.53 5.02 12.27
CA SER A 32 -28.46 3.80 13.09
C SER A 32 -27.11 3.11 12.89
N ALA A 33 -26.26 3.21 13.91
CA ALA A 33 -25.07 2.40 14.09
C ALA A 33 -25.49 0.93 14.26
N THR A 34 -24.90 0.03 13.48
CA THR A 34 -24.93 -1.41 13.78
C THR A 34 -23.53 -1.97 13.56
N SER A 35 -22.90 -2.34 14.67
CA SER A 35 -21.63 -3.07 14.72
C SER A 35 -21.83 -4.47 14.13
N TYR A 36 -21.04 -4.84 13.12
CA TYR A 36 -20.97 -6.24 12.68
C TYR A 36 -19.88 -6.97 13.47
N GLY A 37 -20.31 -7.96 14.24
CA GLY A 37 -19.46 -8.90 14.96
C GLY A 37 -18.81 -9.90 14.00
N ALA A 38 -17.59 -10.30 14.34
CA ALA A 38 -16.81 -11.31 13.63
C ALA A 38 -17.51 -12.68 13.66
N PRO A 39 -17.57 -13.42 12.54
CA PRO A 39 -17.90 -14.84 12.58
C PRO A 39 -16.71 -15.66 13.06
N GLU A 40 -16.94 -16.56 14.01
CA GLU A 40 -15.98 -17.55 14.50
C GLU A 40 -15.61 -18.59 13.42
N PRO A 41 -14.41 -19.20 13.49
CA PRO A 41 -13.91 -20.11 12.46
C PRO A 41 -14.47 -21.53 12.63
N ALA A 42 -15.08 -22.07 11.58
CA ALA A 42 -15.34 -23.51 11.45
C ALA A 42 -14.12 -24.21 10.82
N GLY A 43 -13.69 -25.31 11.43
CA GLY A 43 -12.41 -25.97 11.14
C GLY A 43 -12.39 -27.08 10.09
N ASN A 44 -11.14 -27.51 9.87
CA ASN A 44 -10.56 -28.75 9.36
C ASN A 44 -10.87 -29.33 7.96
N ASP A 45 -9.84 -29.24 7.13
CA ASP A 45 -9.01 -30.33 6.56
C ASP A 45 -9.60 -31.26 5.47
N GLY A 46 -8.91 -31.32 4.32
CA GLY A 46 -9.11 -32.36 3.30
C GLY A 46 -8.89 -31.92 1.86
N ASP A 47 -7.74 -32.30 1.30
CA ASP A 47 -7.44 -32.49 -0.14
C ASP A 47 -7.61 -31.32 -1.13
N ILE A 48 -6.47 -30.75 -1.54
CA ILE A 48 -6.30 -30.12 -2.87
C ILE A 48 -5.09 -30.73 -3.57
N GLY A 49 -5.33 -31.83 -4.26
CA GLY A 49 -4.49 -32.33 -5.35
C GLY A 49 -5.39 -32.84 -6.47
N THR A 50 -5.34 -32.20 -7.64
CA THR A 50 -5.96 -32.70 -8.87
C THR A 50 -4.93 -33.45 -9.71
N TYR A 51 -5.26 -34.68 -10.12
CA TYR A 51 -4.44 -35.57 -10.95
C TYR A 51 -5.03 -35.68 -12.38
N ASP A 52 -4.18 -35.82 -13.40
CA ASP A 52 -4.60 -36.14 -14.77
C ASP A 52 -4.24 -37.58 -15.19
N SER A 53 -4.71 -37.96 -16.39
CA SER A 53 -4.77 -39.33 -16.93
C SER A 53 -3.44 -39.99 -17.28
N PHE A 54 -2.29 -39.36 -16.99
CA PHE A 54 -0.97 -39.96 -17.23
C PHE A 54 -0.07 -40.05 -15.99
N GLY A 55 -0.54 -39.64 -14.81
CA GLY A 55 0.18 -39.84 -13.57
C GLY A 55 1.47 -39.00 -13.47
N LYS A 56 1.34 -37.89 -12.75
CA LYS A 56 2.38 -36.95 -12.27
C LYS A 56 2.85 -35.88 -13.27
N LEU A 57 2.32 -34.68 -13.07
CA LEU A 57 3.17 -33.49 -13.00
C LEU A 57 3.24 -33.10 -11.53
N ALA A 58 4.42 -33.20 -10.91
CA ALA A 58 4.65 -32.45 -9.69
C ALA A 58 4.68 -30.98 -10.13
N PRO A 59 3.77 -30.11 -9.64
CA PRO A 59 4.01 -28.69 -9.82
C PRO A 59 5.32 -28.40 -9.09
N ILE A 60 6.24 -27.67 -9.73
CA ILE A 60 7.14 -26.81 -8.97
C ILE A 60 6.21 -25.71 -8.43
N SER A 61 5.39 -26.05 -7.44
CA SER A 61 4.81 -25.05 -6.58
C SER A 61 5.94 -24.68 -5.65
N ASP A 62 6.67 -23.62 -5.98
CA ASP A 62 7.17 -22.76 -4.91
C ASP A 62 5.90 -22.27 -4.19
N SER A 63 5.38 -23.07 -3.28
CA SER A 63 4.17 -22.75 -2.52
C SER A 63 4.62 -21.73 -1.48
N PHE A 64 4.49 -20.45 -1.82
CA PHE A 64 4.69 -19.37 -0.88
C PHE A 64 3.62 -19.44 0.20
N VAL A 65 4.00 -19.08 1.43
CA VAL A 65 3.07 -19.05 2.55
C VAL A 65 1.97 -18.03 2.24
N THR A 66 0.74 -18.50 2.18
CA THR A 66 -0.46 -17.68 1.95
C THR A 66 -1.15 -17.44 3.28
N SER A 67 -1.54 -16.21 3.57
CA SER A 67 -2.29 -15.86 4.76
C SER A 67 -3.73 -16.36 4.70
N GLN A 68 -4.39 -16.39 5.86
CA GLN A 68 -5.83 -16.62 5.91
C GLN A 68 -6.59 -15.42 5.32
N PRO A 69 -7.79 -15.63 4.75
CA PRO A 69 -8.62 -14.54 4.27
C PRO A 69 -9.01 -13.55 5.38
N ASN A 70 -9.10 -12.26 5.05
CA ASN A 70 -9.46 -11.19 5.99
C ASN A 70 -10.63 -10.29 5.53
N GLY A 71 -11.22 -10.57 4.37
CA GLY A 71 -12.36 -9.84 3.82
C GLY A 71 -12.00 -8.73 2.83
N PHE A 72 -10.73 -8.32 2.74
CA PHE A 72 -10.28 -7.32 1.77
C PHE A 72 -9.93 -7.90 0.40
N GLU A 73 -9.91 -9.23 0.25
CA GLU A 73 -9.67 -9.91 -1.04
C GLU A 73 -10.68 -9.50 -2.11
N ILE A 74 -11.89 -9.10 -1.70
CA ILE A 74 -12.94 -8.64 -2.62
C ILE A 74 -12.51 -7.43 -3.45
N TYR A 75 -11.58 -6.61 -2.93
CA TYR A 75 -11.02 -5.44 -3.61
C TYR A 75 -9.78 -5.76 -4.45
N MET A 76 -9.30 -7.01 -4.41
CA MET A 76 -8.10 -7.47 -5.08
C MET A 76 -8.41 -8.74 -5.90
N PRO A 77 -9.21 -8.61 -6.98
CA PRO A 77 -9.74 -9.76 -7.71
C PRO A 77 -8.63 -10.56 -8.39
N VAL A 78 -8.71 -11.88 -8.33
CA VAL A 78 -7.73 -12.80 -8.95
C VAL A 78 -8.39 -13.76 -9.92
N ARG A 79 -7.59 -14.40 -10.78
CA ARG A 79 -8.00 -15.52 -11.61
C ARG A 79 -8.34 -16.76 -10.77
N PRO A 80 -9.21 -17.66 -11.24
CA PRO A 80 -9.43 -18.93 -10.57
C PRO A 80 -8.12 -19.69 -10.35
N GLY A 81 -7.91 -20.22 -9.15
CA GLY A 81 -6.67 -20.92 -8.77
C GLY A 81 -5.52 -20.03 -8.29
N PHE A 82 -5.77 -18.72 -8.15
CA PHE A 82 -4.84 -17.75 -7.55
C PHE A 82 -5.44 -17.20 -6.25
N SER A 83 -4.62 -16.54 -5.43
CA SER A 83 -5.01 -15.89 -4.18
C SER A 83 -4.40 -14.49 -4.10
N SER A 84 -5.07 -13.57 -3.42
CA SER A 84 -4.57 -12.23 -3.09
C SER A 84 -4.50 -12.01 -1.57
N ASN A 85 -4.55 -13.08 -0.77
CA ASN A 85 -4.66 -12.97 0.69
C ASN A 85 -3.48 -12.19 1.30
N ASN A 86 -2.25 -12.43 0.84
CA ASN A 86 -1.07 -11.72 1.34
C ASN A 86 -1.12 -10.22 1.00
N LEU A 87 -1.64 -9.87 -0.18
CA LEU A 87 -1.88 -8.48 -0.57
C LEU A 87 -2.97 -7.83 0.28
N ALA A 88 -4.07 -8.54 0.51
CA ALA A 88 -5.20 -8.08 1.31
C ALA A 88 -4.85 -7.93 2.79
N LEU A 89 -3.95 -8.77 3.31
CA LEU A 89 -3.46 -8.72 4.69
C LEU A 89 -2.88 -7.36 5.04
N ALA A 90 -2.13 -6.75 4.11
CA ALA A 90 -1.50 -5.46 4.33
C ALA A 90 -2.49 -4.31 4.59
N VAL A 91 -3.77 -4.45 4.24
CA VAL A 91 -4.79 -3.44 4.59
C VAL A 91 -5.00 -3.35 6.10
N THR A 92 -4.94 -4.49 6.79
CA THR A 92 -5.19 -4.58 8.24
C THR A 92 -3.91 -4.67 9.05
N ASP A 93 -2.89 -5.33 8.50
CA ASP A 93 -1.57 -5.49 9.12
C ASP A 93 -0.46 -5.37 8.05
N PRO A 94 0.00 -4.14 7.75
CA PRO A 94 1.08 -3.91 6.78
C PRO A 94 2.46 -4.36 7.29
N ALA A 95 2.57 -4.78 8.55
CA ALA A 95 3.77 -5.37 9.13
C ALA A 95 3.84 -6.89 8.92
N ALA A 96 2.74 -7.52 8.49
CA ALA A 96 2.71 -8.95 8.26
C ALA A 96 3.57 -9.33 7.06
N GLU A 97 4.50 -10.26 7.28
CA GLU A 97 5.48 -10.69 6.28
C GLU A 97 5.40 -12.20 5.98
N PRO A 98 4.24 -12.77 5.62
CA PRO A 98 4.13 -14.20 5.32
C PRO A 98 5.09 -14.64 4.19
N PHE A 99 5.40 -13.74 3.25
CA PHE A 99 6.31 -14.00 2.15
C PHE A 99 7.77 -13.64 2.50
N SER A 100 7.98 -12.49 3.13
CA SER A 100 9.28 -11.84 3.31
C SER A 100 9.99 -12.20 4.62
N SER A 101 9.29 -12.86 5.57
CA SER A 101 9.84 -13.15 6.89
C SER A 101 11.17 -13.90 6.81
N GLY A 102 12.11 -13.48 7.67
CA GLY A 102 13.45 -14.05 7.79
C GLY A 102 14.42 -13.75 6.64
N LYS A 103 14.02 -12.96 5.64
CA LYS A 103 14.84 -12.63 4.46
C LYS A 103 15.45 -11.25 4.56
N THR A 104 16.62 -11.07 3.99
CA THR A 104 17.22 -9.77 3.69
C THR A 104 16.50 -9.08 2.52
N LYS A 105 16.67 -7.76 2.35
CA LYS A 105 16.08 -7.00 1.23
C LYS A 105 16.37 -7.64 -0.14
N THR A 106 17.61 -8.08 -0.37
CA THR A 106 18.01 -8.72 -1.63
C THR A 106 17.32 -10.07 -1.81
N GLU A 107 17.27 -10.91 -0.77
CA GLU A 107 16.58 -12.19 -0.83
C GLU A 107 15.06 -12.03 -1.02
N VAL A 108 14.46 -10.98 -0.46
CA VAL A 108 13.04 -10.63 -0.71
C VAL A 108 12.82 -10.31 -2.18
N ALA A 109 13.67 -9.47 -2.78
CA ALA A 109 13.56 -9.12 -4.21
C ALA A 109 13.75 -10.35 -5.13
N GLU A 110 14.74 -11.19 -4.85
CA GLU A 110 14.99 -12.41 -5.62
C GLU A 110 13.85 -13.43 -5.49
N ALA A 111 13.31 -13.59 -4.28
CA ALA A 111 12.14 -14.45 -4.05
C ALA A 111 10.91 -13.91 -4.80
N ALA A 112 10.67 -12.59 -4.75
CA ALA A 112 9.56 -11.97 -5.45
C ALA A 112 9.66 -12.14 -6.96
N ARG A 113 10.86 -12.01 -7.54
CA ARG A 113 11.09 -12.29 -8.97
C ARG A 113 10.70 -13.72 -9.34
N LYS A 114 11.18 -14.72 -8.58
CA LYS A 114 10.85 -16.14 -8.78
C LYS A 114 9.34 -16.39 -8.68
N ALA A 115 8.69 -15.77 -7.69
CA ALA A 115 7.24 -15.89 -7.50
C ALA A 115 6.46 -15.36 -8.71
N ILE A 116 6.78 -14.15 -9.16
CA ILE A 116 6.09 -13.54 -10.31
C ILE A 116 6.34 -14.35 -11.59
N ASP A 117 7.57 -14.81 -11.83
CA ASP A 117 7.90 -15.62 -13.01
C ASP A 117 7.13 -16.95 -13.03
N SER A 118 7.02 -17.61 -11.87
CA SER A 118 6.18 -18.79 -11.69
C SER A 118 4.71 -18.50 -12.01
N ARG A 119 4.17 -17.37 -11.54
CA ARG A 119 2.78 -16.97 -11.81
C ARG A 119 2.55 -16.65 -13.28
N TYR A 120 3.48 -15.97 -13.95
CA TYR A 120 3.41 -15.75 -15.40
C TYR A 120 3.43 -17.07 -16.18
N ALA A 121 4.31 -18.01 -15.80
CA ALA A 121 4.36 -19.33 -16.41
C ALA A 121 3.04 -20.10 -16.20
N GLN A 122 2.48 -20.06 -14.99
CA GLN A 122 1.18 -20.67 -14.68
C GLN A 122 0.04 -20.07 -15.51
N MET A 123 -0.02 -18.74 -15.62
CA MET A 123 -1.02 -18.05 -16.45
C MET A 123 -0.88 -18.45 -17.92
N SER A 124 0.34 -18.45 -18.46
CA SER A 124 0.60 -18.88 -19.84
C SER A 124 0.23 -20.36 -20.06
N GLY A 125 0.55 -21.24 -19.11
CA GLY A 125 0.23 -22.67 -19.16
C GLY A 125 -1.28 -22.95 -19.16
N ASN A 126 -2.07 -22.08 -18.52
CA ASN A 126 -3.54 -22.13 -18.54
C ASN A 126 -4.17 -21.58 -19.84
N GLY A 127 -3.36 -21.28 -20.87
CA GLY A 127 -3.83 -20.79 -22.17
C GLY A 127 -4.27 -19.32 -22.16
N GLN A 128 -3.98 -18.58 -21.09
CA GLN A 128 -4.30 -17.16 -20.95
C GLN A 128 -3.06 -16.44 -20.41
N PRO A 129 -2.12 -15.98 -21.26
CA PRO A 129 -0.96 -15.22 -20.79
C PRO A 129 -1.36 -13.99 -19.96
N PHE A 130 -0.40 -13.45 -19.21
CA PHE A 130 -0.60 -12.23 -18.42
C PHE A 130 -0.99 -11.05 -19.34
N GLY A 131 -2.07 -10.34 -18.97
CA GLY A 131 -2.54 -9.14 -19.63
C GLY A 131 -2.44 -7.93 -18.71
N TYR A 132 -1.52 -7.02 -19.02
CA TYR A 132 -1.34 -5.79 -18.23
C TYR A 132 -2.62 -4.96 -18.12
N ASN A 133 -3.43 -4.88 -19.18
CA ASN A 133 -4.70 -4.14 -19.16
C ASN A 133 -5.91 -5.03 -18.80
N SER A 134 -5.70 -6.09 -18.00
CA SER A 134 -6.77 -6.96 -17.55
C SER A 134 -7.85 -6.19 -16.80
N HIS A 135 -9.11 -6.62 -16.99
CA HIS A 135 -10.25 -5.97 -16.35
C HIS A 135 -10.07 -5.92 -14.83
N GLU A 136 -10.22 -4.72 -14.25
CA GLU A 136 -10.09 -4.45 -12.81
C GLU A 136 -8.76 -4.91 -12.19
N GLY A 137 -7.69 -4.97 -12.99
CA GLY A 137 -6.35 -5.35 -12.53
C GLY A 137 -6.23 -6.83 -12.15
N LYS A 138 -7.17 -7.67 -12.61
CA LYS A 138 -7.27 -9.08 -12.20
C LYS A 138 -5.96 -9.86 -12.37
N ASP A 139 -5.22 -9.59 -13.44
CA ASP A 139 -3.96 -10.26 -13.70
C ASP A 139 -2.83 -9.72 -12.82
N TRP A 140 -2.89 -8.47 -12.39
CA TRP A 140 -1.89 -7.87 -11.48
C TRP A 140 -1.96 -8.59 -10.13
N TYR A 141 -3.16 -8.68 -9.56
CA TYR A 141 -3.37 -9.38 -8.30
C TYR A 141 -3.12 -10.89 -8.42
N SER A 142 -3.32 -11.49 -9.59
CA SER A 142 -2.97 -12.90 -9.82
C SER A 142 -1.45 -13.12 -9.89
N ALA A 143 -0.71 -12.18 -10.48
CA ALA A 143 0.74 -12.25 -10.61
C ALA A 143 1.47 -11.97 -9.28
N LEU A 144 0.98 -10.97 -8.53
CA LEU A 144 1.63 -10.46 -7.32
C LEU A 144 0.96 -10.96 -6.03
N GLY A 145 -0.07 -11.80 -6.13
CA GLY A 145 -0.94 -12.19 -5.02
C GLY A 145 -0.26 -12.89 -3.83
N ASP A 146 0.88 -13.53 -4.07
CA ASP A 146 1.69 -14.17 -3.02
C ASP A 146 2.58 -13.18 -2.27
N LEU A 147 2.81 -11.99 -2.81
CA LEU A 147 3.71 -11.01 -2.21
C LEU A 147 3.06 -10.35 -1.00
N ASP A 148 3.86 -10.01 -0.01
CA ASP A 148 3.46 -9.09 1.06
C ASP A 148 3.92 -7.66 0.74
N ARG A 149 3.51 -6.70 1.59
CA ARG A 149 3.84 -5.27 1.38
C ARG A 149 5.35 -5.03 1.31
N ARG A 150 6.14 -5.72 2.13
CA ARG A 150 7.60 -5.59 2.13
C ARG A 150 8.19 -6.04 0.80
N ALA A 151 7.70 -7.14 0.23
CA ALA A 151 8.09 -7.58 -1.10
C ALA A 151 7.69 -6.59 -2.21
N LEU A 152 6.49 -6.01 -2.14
CA LEU A 152 6.09 -4.94 -3.08
C LEU A 152 7.02 -3.71 -2.97
N ASN A 153 7.40 -3.31 -1.76
CA ASN A 153 8.34 -2.21 -1.56
C ASN A 153 9.74 -2.54 -2.09
N ALA A 154 10.22 -3.78 -1.89
CA ALA A 154 11.50 -4.24 -2.46
C ALA A 154 11.47 -4.20 -3.99
N MET A 155 10.37 -4.63 -4.61
CA MET A 155 10.16 -4.54 -6.06
C MET A 155 10.14 -3.10 -6.55
N ARG A 156 9.31 -2.24 -5.95
CA ARG A 156 9.16 -0.83 -6.33
C ARG A 156 10.47 -0.05 -6.21
N THR A 157 11.25 -0.31 -5.15
CA THR A 157 12.53 0.37 -4.86
C THR A 157 13.75 -0.32 -5.47
N ASP A 158 13.55 -1.36 -6.28
CA ASP A 158 14.65 -2.06 -6.93
C ASP A 158 15.46 -1.10 -7.81
N THR A 159 16.78 -1.19 -7.77
CA THR A 159 17.69 -0.44 -8.65
C THR A 159 18.57 -1.37 -9.49
N THR A 160 18.43 -2.68 -9.31
CA THR A 160 19.25 -3.69 -9.99
C THR A 160 18.72 -4.03 -11.37
N GLY A 161 17.44 -3.75 -11.65
CA GLY A 161 16.79 -4.08 -12.91
C GLY A 161 16.12 -5.45 -12.92
N LEU A 162 15.89 -6.05 -11.75
CA LEU A 162 15.16 -7.32 -11.61
C LEU A 162 13.69 -7.22 -12.02
N PHE A 163 13.11 -6.03 -11.92
CA PHE A 163 11.71 -5.77 -12.22
C PHE A 163 11.57 -4.73 -13.33
N SER A 164 10.61 -4.96 -14.22
CA SER A 164 10.28 -4.00 -15.27
C SER A 164 9.66 -2.73 -14.69
N LYS A 165 9.55 -1.68 -15.52
CA LYS A 165 8.85 -0.46 -15.12
C LYS A 165 7.38 -0.76 -14.79
N GLU A 166 6.72 -1.56 -15.63
CA GLU A 166 5.33 -1.98 -15.45
C GLU A 166 5.14 -2.71 -14.13
N GLU A 167 6.05 -3.63 -13.78
CA GLU A 167 5.99 -4.34 -12.50
C GLU A 167 6.15 -3.41 -11.31
N LYS A 168 7.09 -2.45 -11.38
CA LYS A 168 7.24 -1.42 -10.34
C LYS A 168 6.00 -0.54 -10.20
N ASP A 169 5.39 -0.15 -11.32
CA ASP A 169 4.15 0.63 -11.34
C ASP A 169 2.99 -0.18 -10.74
N MET A 170 2.91 -1.50 -11.01
CA MET A 170 1.94 -2.41 -10.38
C MET A 170 2.15 -2.48 -8.86
N ALA A 171 3.39 -2.66 -8.37
CA ALA A 171 3.66 -2.65 -6.93
C ALA A 171 3.25 -1.33 -6.29
N ALA A 172 3.65 -0.20 -6.88
CA ALA A 172 3.29 1.12 -6.36
C ALA A 172 1.77 1.30 -6.28
N SER A 173 1.05 0.91 -7.35
CA SER A 173 -0.41 1.01 -7.40
C SER A 173 -1.10 0.12 -6.36
N ILE A 174 -0.64 -1.12 -6.17
CA ILE A 174 -1.18 -2.03 -5.16
C ILE A 174 -0.88 -1.50 -3.75
N MET A 175 0.33 -1.01 -3.50
CA MET A 175 0.70 -0.41 -2.21
C MET A 175 -0.15 0.81 -1.87
N ALA A 176 -0.49 1.64 -2.87
CA ALA A 176 -1.39 2.77 -2.71
C ALA A 176 -2.84 2.32 -2.43
N ASN A 177 -3.33 1.30 -3.14
CA ASN A 177 -4.66 0.73 -2.88
C ASN A 177 -4.77 0.16 -1.46
N GLN A 178 -3.73 -0.53 -0.97
CA GLN A 178 -3.67 -1.04 0.40
C GLN A 178 -3.82 0.09 1.43
N GLN A 179 -3.08 1.20 1.23
CA GLN A 179 -3.16 2.38 2.10
C GLN A 179 -4.54 3.04 2.03
N GLY A 180 -5.09 3.22 0.82
CA GLY A 180 -6.42 3.83 0.63
C GLY A 180 -7.50 3.06 1.39
N LEU A 181 -7.54 1.74 1.23
CA LEU A 181 -8.48 0.89 1.96
C LEU A 181 -8.27 0.97 3.48
N ALA A 182 -7.02 1.00 3.95
CA ALA A 182 -6.71 1.14 5.38
C ALA A 182 -7.14 2.49 5.96
N MET A 183 -7.15 3.54 5.13
CA MET A 183 -7.65 4.87 5.47
C MET A 183 -9.18 4.98 5.43
N GLY A 184 -9.90 3.89 5.07
CA GLY A 184 -11.34 3.91 4.86
C GLY A 184 -11.75 4.60 3.55
N LEU A 185 -10.82 4.72 2.61
CA LEU A 185 -11.06 5.25 1.26
C LEU A 185 -11.26 4.10 0.28
N TYR A 186 -12.07 4.33 -0.73
CA TYR A 186 -12.30 3.32 -1.76
C TYR A 186 -11.08 3.14 -2.66
N ALA A 187 -10.59 1.91 -2.76
CA ALA A 187 -9.65 1.50 -3.81
C ALA A 187 -9.95 0.06 -4.22
N GLY A 188 -10.42 -0.14 -5.46
CA GLY A 188 -10.82 -1.47 -5.89
C GLY A 188 -11.61 -1.54 -7.21
N PRO A 189 -12.25 -2.69 -7.47
CA PRO A 189 -12.97 -3.00 -8.71
C PRO A 189 -14.16 -2.07 -8.95
N ILE A 190 -14.37 -1.53 -10.15
CA ILE A 190 -15.47 -0.60 -10.45
C ILE A 190 -16.83 -1.12 -9.93
N ARG A 191 -17.07 -2.43 -10.06
CA ARG A 191 -18.31 -3.09 -9.60
C ARG A 191 -18.62 -2.94 -8.09
N LEU A 192 -17.64 -2.60 -7.26
CA LEU A 192 -17.80 -2.45 -5.80
C LEU A 192 -17.78 -0.98 -5.34
N ALA A 193 -17.56 -0.01 -6.24
CA ALA A 193 -17.41 1.39 -5.87
C ALA A 193 -18.67 1.96 -5.20
N GLU A 194 -19.85 1.62 -5.72
CA GLU A 194 -21.13 2.13 -5.20
C GLU A 194 -21.56 1.48 -3.87
N THR A 195 -20.99 0.33 -3.52
CA THR A 195 -21.34 -0.39 -2.28
C THR A 195 -20.39 -0.07 -1.13
N PHE A 196 -19.28 0.62 -1.40
CA PHE A 196 -18.33 1.02 -0.38
C PHE A 196 -18.78 2.29 0.34
N VAL A 197 -19.02 2.18 1.64
CA VAL A 197 -19.33 3.34 2.48
C VAL A 197 -18.01 3.97 2.94
N SER A 198 -17.76 5.20 2.49
CA SER A 198 -16.63 6.01 2.93
C SER A 198 -17.09 7.43 3.25
N ASP A 199 -16.38 8.09 4.18
CA ASP A 199 -16.52 9.53 4.41
C ASP A 199 -15.14 10.19 4.26
N PRO A 200 -14.70 10.47 3.01
CA PRO A 200 -13.41 11.10 2.77
C PRO A 200 -13.32 12.51 3.34
N SER A 201 -14.46 13.15 3.67
CA SER A 201 -14.49 14.49 4.25
C SER A 201 -14.13 14.50 5.75
N ASN A 202 -14.19 13.33 6.40
CA ASN A 202 -13.73 13.16 7.77
C ASN A 202 -12.19 13.08 7.82
N HIS A 203 -11.53 14.21 7.53
CA HIS A 203 -10.07 14.33 7.47
C HIS A 203 -9.38 13.84 8.75
N MET A 204 -10.01 14.02 9.91
CA MET A 204 -9.47 13.55 11.18
C MET A 204 -9.42 12.01 11.21
N ALA A 205 -10.52 11.31 10.89
CA ALA A 205 -10.52 9.85 10.85
C ALA A 205 -9.58 9.28 9.77
N VAL A 206 -9.65 9.85 8.56
CA VAL A 206 -8.86 9.42 7.39
C VAL A 206 -7.36 9.64 7.63
N GLY A 207 -6.97 10.82 8.10
CA GLY A 207 -5.58 11.16 8.39
C GLY A 207 -4.99 10.31 9.51
N LYS A 208 -5.74 10.11 10.60
CA LYS A 208 -5.32 9.26 11.72
C LYS A 208 -5.11 7.81 11.30
N ALA A 209 -6.05 7.25 10.54
CA ALA A 209 -5.95 5.89 10.02
C ALA A 209 -4.71 5.72 9.13
N GLY A 210 -4.47 6.68 8.23
CA GLY A 210 -3.29 6.68 7.35
C GLY A 210 -1.97 6.76 8.12
N ALA A 211 -1.85 7.69 9.07
CA ALA A 211 -0.65 7.87 9.88
C ALA A 211 -0.32 6.59 10.68
N LEU A 212 -1.30 6.05 11.41
CA LEU A 212 -1.11 4.85 12.23
C LEU A 212 -0.83 3.58 11.40
N TRP A 213 -1.38 3.49 10.19
CA TRP A 213 -1.09 2.38 9.29
C TRP A 213 0.32 2.50 8.70
N LEU A 214 0.73 3.70 8.28
CA LEU A 214 2.09 3.97 7.80
C LEU A 214 3.15 3.77 8.90
N ASP A 215 2.79 3.93 10.18
CA ASP A 215 3.65 3.60 11.32
C ASP A 215 3.87 2.10 11.52
N LYS A 216 3.08 1.23 10.87
CA LYS A 216 3.23 -0.22 10.97
C LYS A 216 4.02 -0.84 9.81
N VAL A 217 4.23 -0.13 8.70
CA VAL A 217 4.96 -0.70 7.56
C VAL A 217 6.39 -1.10 7.95
N SER A 218 7.00 -1.95 7.13
CA SER A 218 8.38 -2.43 7.35
C SER A 218 9.37 -1.29 7.59
N TYR A 219 10.36 -1.52 8.45
CA TYR A 219 11.43 -0.54 8.69
C TYR A 219 12.13 -0.16 7.38
N GLU A 220 12.36 -1.12 6.48
CA GLU A 220 12.95 -0.85 5.17
C GLU A 220 12.16 0.17 4.35
N GLU A 221 10.82 0.12 4.36
CA GLU A 221 9.98 1.11 3.70
C GLU A 221 10.15 2.50 4.33
N LYS A 222 10.14 2.58 5.66
CA LYS A 222 10.29 3.85 6.40
C LYS A 222 11.61 4.56 6.13
N THR A 223 12.68 3.83 5.84
CA THR A 223 14.03 4.38 5.74
C THR A 223 14.58 4.44 4.31
N THR A 224 13.85 3.90 3.34
CA THR A 224 14.31 3.89 1.93
C THR A 224 13.29 4.45 0.95
N SER A 225 12.08 4.77 1.40
CA SER A 225 11.01 5.33 0.57
C SER A 225 10.77 6.80 0.86
N ILE A 226 11.12 7.68 -0.08
CA ILE A 226 10.71 9.10 -0.06
C ILE A 226 9.19 9.20 0.00
N GLU A 227 8.49 8.39 -0.80
CA GLU A 227 7.03 8.31 -0.82
C GLU A 227 6.46 8.04 0.59
N TRP A 228 7.07 7.14 1.37
CA TRP A 228 6.59 6.86 2.72
C TRP A 228 6.70 8.10 3.60
N MET A 229 7.84 8.78 3.57
CA MET A 229 8.07 10.01 4.32
C MET A 229 7.01 11.06 3.96
N GLU A 230 6.77 11.28 2.66
CA GLU A 230 5.78 12.24 2.16
C GLU A 230 4.36 11.89 2.59
N GLN A 231 3.94 10.65 2.36
CA GLN A 231 2.61 10.17 2.74
C GLN A 231 2.40 10.20 4.26
N ARG A 232 3.44 9.89 5.05
CA ARG A 232 3.34 9.88 6.51
C ARG A 232 3.20 11.28 7.10
N ALA A 233 3.91 12.27 6.56
CA ALA A 233 3.75 13.66 6.94
C ALA A 233 2.40 14.22 6.46
N ALA A 234 1.97 13.88 5.23
CA ALA A 234 0.71 14.35 4.65
C ALA A 234 -0.51 13.82 5.41
N THR A 235 -0.53 12.54 5.78
CA THR A 235 -1.61 11.94 6.58
C THR A 235 -1.70 12.55 7.98
N GLN A 236 -0.57 12.88 8.61
CA GLN A 236 -0.56 13.63 9.86
C GLN A 236 -1.08 15.05 9.68
N ARG A 237 -0.66 15.78 8.64
CA ARG A 237 -1.19 17.13 8.37
C ARG A 237 -2.71 17.09 8.15
N LEU A 238 -3.21 16.09 7.43
CA LEU A 238 -4.64 15.88 7.21
C LEU A 238 -5.40 15.67 8.53
N TYR A 239 -4.84 14.88 9.44
CA TYR A 239 -5.38 14.69 10.78
C TYR A 239 -5.42 16.00 11.58
N GLU A 240 -4.29 16.69 11.67
CA GLU A 240 -4.16 17.95 12.42
C GLU A 240 -5.11 19.02 11.88
N HIS A 241 -5.23 19.13 10.55
CA HIS A 241 -6.19 20.02 9.90
C HIS A 241 -7.64 19.66 10.27
N GLY A 242 -7.97 18.37 10.24
CA GLY A 242 -9.29 17.90 10.68
C GLY A 242 -9.60 18.26 12.14
N ALA A 243 -8.63 18.11 13.03
CA ALA A 243 -8.76 18.46 14.45
C ALA A 243 -8.94 19.98 14.65
N GLU A 244 -8.15 20.80 13.95
CA GLU A 244 -8.26 22.26 13.92
C GLU A 244 -9.67 22.71 13.51
N HIS A 245 -10.21 22.16 12.41
CA HIS A 245 -11.57 22.48 11.93
C HIS A 245 -12.66 22.04 12.91
N ALA A 246 -12.45 20.93 13.61
CA ALA A 246 -13.36 20.45 14.64
C ALA A 246 -13.23 21.20 15.97
N GLY A 247 -12.23 22.08 16.13
CA GLY A 247 -11.96 22.81 17.36
C GLY A 247 -11.50 21.91 18.50
N VAL A 248 -10.85 20.79 18.20
CA VAL A 248 -10.32 19.84 19.18
C VAL A 248 -8.79 19.85 19.17
N GLU A 249 -8.19 19.62 20.34
CA GLU A 249 -6.74 19.46 20.44
C GLU A 249 -6.33 18.13 19.78
N PRO A 250 -5.40 18.13 18.81
CA PRO A 250 -4.95 16.90 18.18
C PRO A 250 -4.16 16.02 19.16
N GLU A 251 -4.35 14.71 19.05
CA GLU A 251 -3.47 13.74 19.70
C GLU A 251 -2.06 13.82 19.09
N ASP A 252 -1.04 13.48 19.88
CA ASP A 252 0.31 13.35 19.36
C ASP A 252 0.43 12.10 18.47
N LEU A 253 0.52 12.32 17.17
CA LEU A 253 0.78 11.30 16.16
C LEU A 253 2.22 11.38 15.60
N SER A 254 3.19 11.83 16.40
CA SER A 254 4.59 11.90 15.97
C SER A 254 5.12 10.53 15.53
N SER A 255 5.78 10.48 14.37
CA SER A 255 6.34 9.23 13.82
C SER A 255 7.64 8.78 14.49
N GLY A 256 8.28 9.67 15.25
CA GLY A 256 9.62 9.47 15.81
C GLY A 256 10.77 9.71 14.83
N PHE A 257 10.49 10.13 13.59
CA PHE A 257 11.50 10.47 12.58
C PHE A 257 11.57 11.98 12.35
N SER A 258 12.73 12.59 12.64
CA SER A 258 12.92 14.04 12.51
C SER A 258 12.72 14.56 11.08
N PHE A 259 12.94 13.72 10.07
CA PHE A 259 12.69 14.11 8.67
C PHE A 259 11.19 14.18 8.34
N VAL A 260 10.34 13.39 9.01
CA VAL A 260 8.87 13.50 8.90
C VAL A 260 8.40 14.78 9.59
N ASP A 261 8.93 15.07 10.78
CA ASP A 261 8.60 16.30 11.53
C ASP A 261 8.94 17.55 10.72
N MET A 262 10.10 17.53 10.04
CA MET A 262 10.53 18.63 9.19
C MET A 262 9.64 18.78 7.94
N LEU A 263 9.17 17.67 7.36
CA LEU A 263 8.25 17.73 6.23
C LEU A 263 6.85 18.21 6.65
N LEU A 264 6.38 17.81 7.83
CA LEU A 264 5.17 18.34 8.43
C LEU A 264 5.27 19.85 8.66
N GLN A 265 6.41 20.32 9.17
CA GLN A 265 6.68 21.76 9.30
C GLN A 265 6.64 22.44 7.93
N ALA A 266 7.19 21.82 6.89
CA ALA A 266 7.17 22.38 5.55
C ALA A 266 5.74 22.59 5.00
N TYR A 267 4.81 21.66 5.29
CA TYR A 267 3.40 21.84 4.95
C TYR A 267 2.77 23.03 5.68
N LYS A 268 3.06 23.18 6.98
CA LYS A 268 2.57 24.30 7.80
C LYS A 268 3.12 25.65 7.32
N ASP A 269 4.40 25.70 6.99
CA ASP A 269 5.07 26.91 6.49
C ASP A 269 4.49 27.32 5.13
N LEU A 270 4.26 26.36 4.22
CA LEU A 270 3.65 26.63 2.91
C LEU A 270 2.26 27.26 3.04
N GLU A 271 1.43 26.75 3.95
CA GLU A 271 0.09 27.30 4.19
C GLU A 271 0.14 28.74 4.71
N GLN A 272 1.16 29.08 5.51
CA GLN A 272 1.36 30.45 6.00
C GLN A 272 1.84 31.40 4.90
N LEU A 273 2.67 30.91 3.97
CA LEU A 273 3.16 31.69 2.83
C LEU A 273 2.04 32.00 1.82
N GLY A 274 1.08 31.08 1.66
CA GLY A 274 -0.07 31.26 0.78
C GLY A 274 0.23 31.04 -0.70
N GLU A 275 -0.60 31.63 -1.57
CA GLU A 275 -0.51 31.41 -3.02
C GLU A 275 0.80 31.94 -3.63
N GLY A 276 1.35 31.22 -4.61
CA GLY A 276 2.56 31.61 -5.35
C GLY A 276 3.87 31.00 -4.85
N TYR A 277 3.81 30.19 -3.78
CA TYR A 277 4.93 29.40 -3.27
C TYR A 277 4.69 27.91 -3.50
N ASP A 278 5.76 27.16 -3.70
CA ASP A 278 5.78 25.71 -3.76
C ASP A 278 6.51 25.12 -2.54
N LEU A 279 6.28 23.83 -2.23
CA LEU A 279 7.02 23.13 -1.16
C LEU A 279 8.54 23.26 -1.28
N LYS A 280 9.06 23.21 -2.51
CA LYS A 280 10.50 23.31 -2.79
C LYS A 280 11.11 24.65 -2.35
N ASP A 281 10.28 25.67 -2.20
CA ASP A 281 10.68 27.03 -1.80
C ASP A 281 10.77 27.16 -0.26
N VAL A 282 10.27 26.16 0.48
CA VAL A 282 10.28 26.12 1.94
C VAL A 282 11.58 25.48 2.45
N PRO A 283 12.39 26.15 3.29
CA PRO A 283 13.64 25.58 3.82
C PRO A 283 13.45 24.26 4.58
N ALA A 284 12.33 24.11 5.30
CA ALA A 284 11.99 22.87 5.99
C ALA A 284 11.85 21.69 5.02
N TYR A 285 11.29 21.90 3.83
CA TYR A 285 11.20 20.83 2.82
C TYR A 285 12.58 20.32 2.44
N GLN A 286 13.50 21.21 2.07
CA GLN A 286 14.88 20.83 1.75
C GLN A 286 15.57 20.11 2.92
N LYS A 287 15.35 20.60 4.15
CA LYS A 287 15.91 20.00 5.35
C LYS A 287 15.39 18.59 5.63
N ALA A 288 14.12 18.31 5.32
CA ALA A 288 13.56 16.97 5.44
C ALA A 288 14.31 15.96 4.57
N PHE A 289 14.59 16.31 3.31
CA PHE A 289 15.33 15.44 2.39
C PHE A 289 16.79 15.26 2.79
N GLU A 290 17.44 16.31 3.30
CA GLU A 290 18.79 16.18 3.88
C GLU A 290 18.81 15.18 5.06
N LEU A 291 17.86 15.32 5.99
CA LEU A 291 17.75 14.45 7.14
C LEU A 291 17.43 13.01 6.71
N PHE A 292 16.55 12.81 5.74
CA PHE A 292 16.22 11.50 5.19
C PHE A 292 17.43 10.84 4.53
N ALA A 293 18.18 11.58 3.70
CA ALA A 293 19.40 11.08 3.07
C ALA A 293 20.49 10.70 4.09
N ASN A 294 20.57 11.44 5.19
CA ASN A 294 21.49 11.14 6.30
C ASN A 294 21.01 9.99 7.20
N TYR A 295 19.70 9.73 7.22
CA TYR A 295 19.09 8.64 7.99
C TYR A 295 19.21 7.29 7.28
N ALA A 296 19.14 7.28 5.94
CA ALA A 296 19.39 6.08 5.15
C ALA A 296 20.72 5.47 5.63
N PRO A 297 20.71 4.24 6.15
CA PRO A 297 21.84 3.71 6.90
C PRO A 297 23.10 3.90 6.06
N ALA A 298 24.06 4.62 6.62
CA ALA A 298 25.43 4.61 6.12
C ALA A 298 25.73 3.14 5.81
N LYS A 299 25.93 2.83 4.51
CA LYS A 299 26.18 1.49 3.97
C LYS A 299 26.81 0.63 5.05
N GLN A 300 26.16 -0.46 5.45
CA GLN A 300 26.69 -1.46 6.39
C GLN A 300 28.21 -1.39 6.40
N GLN A 301 28.77 -0.66 7.38
CA GLN A 301 30.20 -0.55 7.54
C GLN A 301 30.63 -1.92 8.02
N THR A 302 31.07 -2.73 7.06
CA THR A 302 32.05 -3.80 7.21
C THR A 302 31.87 -4.65 8.46
N ALA A 303 31.19 -5.79 8.29
CA ALA A 303 31.63 -7.02 8.93
C ALA A 303 33.06 -7.33 8.42
N SER A 304 34.06 -6.67 9.00
CA SER A 304 35.49 -6.95 8.87
C SER A 304 36.23 -6.30 10.04
N THR A 305 35.91 -6.76 11.24
CA THR A 305 36.89 -6.86 12.32
C THR A 305 37.13 -8.36 12.50
N LEU A 306 37.85 -8.97 11.55
CA LEU A 306 39.23 -9.41 11.75
C LEU A 306 39.41 -10.07 13.13
N TYR A 307 39.52 -11.40 13.07
CA TYR A 307 40.27 -12.24 13.99
C TYR A 307 41.48 -11.49 14.57
N LEU A 308 41.51 -11.37 15.90
CA LEU A 308 42.70 -11.46 16.73
C LEU A 308 42.34 -12.20 18.02
#